data_AF-W6YDH7-F1
#
_entry.id   AF-W6YDH7-F1
#
_cell.length_a   1.000
_cell.length_b   1.000
_cell.length_c   1.000
_cell.angle_alpha   90.00
_cell.angle_beta   90.00
_cell.angle_gamma   90.00
#
_symmetry.space_group_name_H-M   'P 1'
#
loop_
_entity.id
_entity.type
_entity.pdbx_description
1 polymer ?
#
loop_
_entity_poly.entity_id
_entity_poly.type
_entity_poly.pdbx_seq_one_letter_code
_entity_poly.pdbx_strand_id
1 'polypeptide(L)'
;MARNDAPDMFMSLPLEVRHSIFEYLSNRASSFGKDNPKRLLLHWFEKEESEDVMAAYMRHNPNAREPLLCYSYNDAICASEYDGSDSDTTEEDETDTEEEEEDDEDEGEDEDNNEDEDGEDDEEVGYLNATQTVAHDAYSSSYRPLVYPSGKWHHVPEFISLTHFPPPLELLLTSRQLNIEAKNWFYNVAVLRINVTRKIAHTSFFELVLGKIADATFSPMRNIRKAEVKFVWDSIWIRTDTTGLAEAVFPALLQQRAIFVYKILSRAHDLQKVDIKWYDSVQDNESANLKMEVLKHFQTLAATVQVEEHYLAPDAKPKKHSIAGKRRLEFESFLSDLMLGHPS
;
A
#
# COMPACT_ATOMS: atom_id res chain seq x y z
N MET A 1 25.92 38.07 -16.53
CA MET A 1 26.11 36.66 -16.88
C MET A 1 26.34 35.90 -15.58
N ALA A 2 25.27 35.30 -15.03
CA ALA A 2 25.44 34.38 -13.90
C ALA A 2 26.19 33.16 -14.42
N ARG A 3 27.36 32.85 -13.83
CA ARG A 3 28.12 31.66 -14.22
C ARG A 3 27.30 30.43 -13.83
N ASN A 4 27.12 29.52 -14.77
CA ASN A 4 26.52 28.19 -14.55
C ASN A 4 27.45 27.25 -13.73
N ASP A 5 28.20 27.78 -12.76
CA ASP A 5 29.20 27.04 -11.98
C ASP A 5 28.56 26.20 -10.86
N ALA A 6 27.27 26.38 -10.57
CA ALA A 6 26.60 25.73 -9.44
C ALA A 6 26.54 24.20 -9.54
N PRO A 7 26.21 23.57 -10.69
CA PRO A 7 26.29 22.12 -10.84
C PRO A 7 27.72 21.60 -10.69
N ASP A 8 28.71 22.30 -11.25
CA ASP A 8 30.13 21.90 -11.16
C ASP A 8 30.66 21.98 -9.73
N MET A 9 30.22 22.99 -8.97
CA MET A 9 30.53 23.12 -7.55
C MET A 9 29.88 22.00 -6.74
N PHE A 10 28.62 21.67 -6.97
CA PHE A 10 27.97 20.54 -6.30
C PHE A 10 28.65 19.20 -6.63
N MET A 11 29.01 19.00 -7.90
CA MET A 11 29.68 17.77 -8.35
C MET A 11 31.14 17.67 -7.86
N SER A 12 31.73 18.75 -7.36
CA SER A 12 33.04 18.72 -6.70
C SER A 12 33.01 18.26 -5.23
N LEU A 13 31.81 18.16 -4.64
CA LEU A 13 31.65 17.61 -3.29
C LEU A 13 31.95 16.10 -3.28
N PRO A 14 32.50 15.55 -2.18
CA PRO A 14 32.63 14.10 -1.98
C PRO A 14 31.29 13.38 -2.11
N LEU A 15 31.32 12.14 -2.60
CA LEU A 15 30.12 11.34 -2.87
C LEU A 15 29.26 11.17 -1.62
N GLU A 16 29.90 10.95 -0.47
CA GLU A 16 29.25 10.76 0.82
C GLU A 16 28.45 12.00 1.21
N VAL A 17 29.02 13.19 1.01
CA VAL A 17 28.35 14.47 1.28
C VAL A 17 27.14 14.64 0.36
N ARG A 18 27.26 14.29 -0.92
CA ARG A 18 26.13 14.36 -1.86
C ARG A 18 25.03 13.38 -1.51
N HIS A 19 25.36 12.16 -1.08
CA HIS A 19 24.39 11.18 -0.60
C HIS A 19 23.65 11.66 0.65
N SER A 20 24.34 12.28 1.63
CA SER A 20 23.68 12.90 2.78
C SER A 20 22.75 14.05 2.37
N ILE A 21 23.11 14.82 1.33
CA ILE A 21 22.23 15.84 0.78
C ILE A 21 21.00 15.20 0.11
N PHE A 22 21.17 14.13 -0.66
CA PHE A 22 20.04 13.42 -1.28
C PHE A 22 19.10 12.86 -0.22
N GLU A 23 19.65 12.25 0.83
CA GLU A 23 18.89 11.77 1.98
C GLU A 23 18.12 12.89 2.66
N TYR A 24 18.80 13.99 2.98
CA TYR A 24 18.14 15.17 3.56
C TYR A 24 17.05 15.72 2.67
N LEU A 25 17.25 15.79 1.35
CA LEU A 25 16.24 16.31 0.41
C LEU A 25 15.07 15.36 0.24
N SER A 26 15.30 14.05 0.23
CA SER A 26 14.26 13.02 0.27
C SER A 26 13.45 13.10 1.57
N ASN A 27 14.10 13.37 2.70
CA ASN A 27 13.45 13.52 4.01
C ASN A 27 12.78 14.89 4.18
N ARG A 28 13.28 15.94 3.51
CA ARG A 28 12.64 17.27 3.52
C ARG A 28 11.38 17.27 2.68
N ALA A 29 11.40 16.56 1.55
CA ALA A 29 10.19 16.20 0.84
C ALA A 29 9.21 15.45 1.76
N SER A 30 9.66 14.92 2.92
CA SER A 30 8.82 14.33 3.95
C SER A 30 8.40 15.19 5.16
N SER A 31 8.88 16.43 5.27
CA SER A 31 8.76 17.24 6.50
C SER A 31 7.61 18.25 6.51
N PHE A 32 6.76 18.30 5.47
CA PHE A 32 5.67 19.28 5.37
C PHE A 32 4.32 18.74 5.88
N GLY A 33 4.33 17.70 6.71
CA GLY A 33 3.12 17.09 7.29
C GLY A 33 2.28 16.31 6.29
N LYS A 34 2.84 15.98 5.12
CA LYS A 34 2.09 15.46 3.96
C LYS A 34 2.55 14.06 3.49
N ASP A 35 3.48 13.43 4.23
CA ASP A 35 4.49 12.64 3.55
C ASP A 35 4.86 11.32 4.23
N ASN A 36 4.13 10.27 3.88
CA ASN A 36 4.52 8.91 4.19
C ASN A 36 5.02 8.24 2.90
N PRO A 37 6.27 7.75 2.80
CA PRO A 37 6.76 7.00 1.63
C PRO A 37 5.84 5.84 1.23
N LYS A 38 5.08 5.30 2.20
CA LYS A 38 4.04 4.28 1.96
C LYS A 38 2.93 4.75 1.02
N ARG A 39 2.63 6.06 0.97
CA ARG A 39 1.59 6.67 0.12
C ARG A 39 2.11 7.08 -1.27
N LEU A 40 3.41 6.94 -1.56
CA LEU A 40 3.95 7.31 -2.87
C LEU A 40 3.33 6.49 -4.01
N LEU A 41 3.17 5.17 -3.80
CA LEU A 41 2.53 4.30 -4.78
C LEU A 41 1.03 4.57 -4.88
N LEU A 42 0.36 4.86 -3.75
CA LEU A 42 -1.04 5.31 -3.74
C LEU A 42 -1.22 6.52 -4.68
N HIS A 43 -0.44 7.57 -4.49
CA HIS A 43 -0.51 8.77 -5.32
C HIS A 43 -0.26 8.45 -6.81
N TRP A 44 0.67 7.54 -7.10
CA TRP A 44 0.92 7.10 -8.47
C TRP A 44 -0.31 6.45 -9.12
N PHE A 45 -1.01 5.55 -8.41
CA PHE A 45 -2.25 4.93 -8.91
C PHE A 45 -3.40 5.91 -9.07
N GLU A 46 -3.61 6.78 -8.07
CA GLU A 46 -4.66 7.79 -8.12
C GLU A 46 -4.45 8.73 -9.30
N LYS A 47 -3.20 9.12 -9.56
CA LYS A 47 -2.83 9.95 -10.70
C LYS A 47 -3.10 9.24 -12.03
N GLU A 48 -2.65 8.00 -12.20
CA GLU A 48 -2.88 7.22 -13.42
C GLU A 48 -4.39 7.09 -13.72
N GLU A 49 -5.21 6.71 -12.74
CA GLU A 49 -6.65 6.57 -12.94
C GLU A 49 -7.33 7.92 -13.22
N SER A 50 -6.94 8.97 -12.51
CA SER A 50 -7.52 10.31 -12.71
C SER A 50 -7.22 10.85 -14.11
N GLU A 51 -6.02 10.60 -14.64
CA GLU A 51 -5.64 10.97 -16.01
C GLU A 51 -6.49 10.21 -17.03
N ASP A 52 -6.75 8.92 -16.83
CA ASP A 52 -7.60 8.10 -17.69
C ASP A 52 -9.07 8.58 -17.67
N VAL A 53 -9.61 8.86 -16.49
CA VAL A 53 -10.98 9.38 -16.30
C VAL A 53 -11.13 10.74 -16.98
N MET A 54 -10.15 11.63 -16.79
CA MET A 54 -10.12 12.94 -17.43
C MET A 54 -10.03 12.81 -18.96
N ALA A 55 -9.18 11.94 -19.48
CA ALA A 55 -9.08 11.70 -20.91
C ALA A 55 -10.39 11.16 -21.52
N ALA A 56 -11.07 10.25 -20.82
CA ALA A 56 -12.39 9.76 -21.22
C ALA A 56 -13.44 10.89 -21.20
N TYR A 57 -13.47 11.69 -20.14
CA TYR A 57 -14.37 12.83 -20.01
C TYR A 57 -14.19 13.82 -21.17
N MET A 58 -12.95 14.22 -21.47
CA MET A 58 -12.64 15.17 -22.53
C MET A 58 -12.96 14.62 -23.93
N ARG A 59 -12.84 13.31 -24.13
CA ARG A 59 -13.25 12.65 -25.39
C ARG A 59 -14.75 12.80 -25.64
N HIS A 60 -15.57 12.69 -24.60
CA HIS A 60 -17.02 12.83 -24.70
C HIS A 60 -17.48 14.30 -24.62
N ASN A 61 -16.65 15.20 -24.10
CA ASN A 61 -16.97 16.61 -23.88
C ASN A 61 -15.86 17.55 -24.40
N PRO A 62 -15.58 17.60 -25.71
CA PRO A 62 -14.41 18.32 -26.26
C PRO A 62 -14.44 19.84 -26.05
N ASN A 63 -15.62 20.42 -25.83
CA ASN A 63 -15.81 21.85 -25.58
C ASN A 63 -16.01 22.19 -24.10
N ALA A 64 -16.01 21.19 -23.20
CA ALA A 64 -16.12 21.43 -21.77
C ALA A 64 -14.81 21.97 -21.20
N ARG A 65 -14.89 22.59 -20.02
CA ARG A 65 -13.70 22.96 -19.27
C ARG A 65 -13.02 21.71 -18.73
N GLU A 66 -11.69 21.75 -18.69
CA GLU A 66 -10.89 20.69 -18.08
C GLU A 66 -11.27 20.49 -16.60
N PRO A 67 -11.60 19.25 -16.20
CA PRO A 67 -11.87 18.93 -14.81
C PRO A 67 -10.70 19.27 -13.90
N LEU A 68 -10.98 19.53 -12.62
CA LEU A 68 -9.96 19.62 -11.58
C LEU A 68 -9.78 18.25 -10.92
N LEU A 69 -8.54 17.86 -10.68
CA LEU A 69 -8.18 16.59 -10.04
C LEU A 69 -8.06 16.79 -8.52
N CYS A 70 -8.81 16.00 -7.77
CA CYS A 70 -8.79 15.96 -6.31
C CYS A 70 -8.30 14.59 -5.85
N TYR A 71 -7.00 14.48 -5.54
CA TYR A 71 -6.40 13.25 -5.03
C TYR A 71 -6.66 13.09 -3.52
N SER A 72 -6.71 11.85 -3.00
CA SER A 72 -6.73 11.64 -1.54
C SER A 72 -5.47 12.20 -0.90
N TYR A 73 -4.37 12.23 -1.64
CA TYR A 73 -3.13 12.92 -1.26
C TYR A 73 -3.30 14.45 -1.09
N ASN A 74 -4.24 15.06 -1.81
CA ASN A 74 -4.43 16.52 -1.88
C ASN A 74 -5.48 17.08 -0.92
N ASP A 75 -6.32 16.27 -0.27
CA ASP A 75 -7.27 16.78 0.74
C ASP A 75 -6.55 17.43 1.95
N ALA A 76 -5.29 17.06 2.20
CA ALA A 76 -4.41 17.75 3.16
C ALA A 76 -3.81 19.08 2.62
N ILE A 77 -4.00 19.42 1.33
CA ILE A 77 -3.46 20.62 0.70
C ILE A 77 -4.54 21.71 0.50
N CYS A 78 -5.82 21.34 0.43
CA CYS A 78 -6.92 22.30 0.29
C CYS A 78 -7.67 22.61 1.60
N ALA A 79 -7.40 21.90 2.70
CA ALA A 79 -8.06 22.12 3.99
C ALA A 79 -7.33 23.12 4.92
N SER A 80 -6.45 23.98 4.41
CA SER A 80 -5.93 25.09 5.21
C SER A 80 -6.84 26.31 5.07
N GLU A 81 -7.98 26.28 5.77
CA GLU A 81 -8.68 27.43 6.36
C GLU A 81 -10.05 27.00 6.94
N TYR A 82 -10.13 25.97 7.79
CA TYR A 82 -11.08 25.95 8.95
C TYR A 82 -10.93 24.68 9.82
N ASP A 83 -10.68 24.96 11.10
CA ASP A 83 -11.09 24.26 12.33
C ASP A 83 -11.07 22.72 12.45
N GLY A 84 -10.07 22.23 13.17
CA GLY A 84 -10.29 21.34 14.32
C GLY A 84 -10.87 19.95 14.04
N SER A 85 -10.07 19.04 13.50
CA SER A 85 -10.27 17.62 13.79
C SER A 85 -8.93 16.92 13.89
N ASP A 86 -8.56 16.68 15.14
CA ASP A 86 -7.46 15.83 15.58
C ASP A 86 -7.72 14.41 15.03
N SER A 87 -7.01 14.05 13.97
CA SER A 87 -6.95 12.67 13.48
C SER A 87 -5.56 12.17 13.80
N ASP A 88 -5.49 11.51 14.95
CA ASP A 88 -4.37 10.73 15.46
C ASP A 88 -3.90 9.74 14.38
N THR A 89 -2.92 10.14 13.58
CA THR A 89 -2.10 9.21 12.81
C THR A 89 -0.91 8.85 13.67
N THR A 90 -1.11 7.91 14.60
CA THR A 90 -0.03 7.31 15.37
C THR A 90 0.93 6.57 14.44
N GLU A 91 2.16 7.07 14.43
CA GLU A 91 3.34 6.43 13.88
C GLU A 91 3.60 5.13 14.66
N GLU A 92 3.27 3.98 14.09
CA GLU A 92 3.78 2.70 14.61
C GLU A 92 4.90 2.20 13.68
N ASP A 93 6.13 2.59 14.03
CA ASP A 93 7.32 1.79 13.77
C ASP A 93 7.28 0.63 14.79
N GLU A 94 6.55 -0.43 14.44
CA GLU A 94 6.38 -1.63 15.30
C GLU A 94 7.72 -2.39 15.40
N THR A 95 8.65 -1.91 16.23
CA THR A 95 9.71 -2.72 16.81
C THR A 95 9.14 -3.46 18.01
N ASP A 96 8.66 -4.68 17.75
CA ASP A 96 8.13 -5.61 18.74
C ASP A 96 9.27 -6.09 19.65
N THR A 97 9.48 -5.36 20.74
CA THR A 97 10.37 -5.76 21.83
C THR A 97 9.44 -6.16 22.96
N GLU A 98 9.12 -7.45 23.05
CA GLU A 98 8.30 -7.98 24.14
C GLU A 98 9.11 -7.90 25.44
N GLU A 99 8.98 -6.80 26.18
CA GLU A 99 9.28 -6.76 27.61
C GLU A 99 8.01 -7.11 28.39
N GLU A 100 8.17 -8.10 29.27
CA GLU A 100 7.17 -8.68 30.14
C GLU A 100 6.67 -7.63 31.15
N GLU A 101 5.40 -7.23 31.06
CA GLU A 101 4.67 -6.67 32.19
C GLU A 101 3.41 -7.51 32.44
N GLU A 102 3.37 -8.08 33.65
CA GLU A 102 2.24 -8.77 34.28
C GLU A 102 1.19 -7.76 34.79
N ASP A 103 0.00 -8.27 35.14
CA ASP A 103 -1.21 -7.60 35.69
C ASP A 103 -2.13 -6.90 34.68
N ASP A 104 -3.47 -7.01 34.73
CA ASP A 104 -4.36 -7.59 35.75
C ASP A 104 -5.73 -7.90 35.11
N GLU A 105 -6.46 -8.80 35.76
CA GLU A 105 -7.80 -9.31 35.46
C GLU A 105 -8.88 -8.22 35.42
N ASP A 106 -9.79 -8.25 34.43
CA ASP A 106 -11.16 -7.75 34.64
C ASP A 106 -12.19 -8.54 33.83
N GLU A 107 -13.06 -9.23 34.58
CA GLU A 107 -14.22 -9.99 34.14
C GLU A 107 -15.43 -9.05 34.05
N GLY A 108 -16.21 -9.14 32.98
CA GLY A 108 -17.48 -8.42 32.85
C GLY A 108 -18.40 -9.08 31.82
N GLU A 109 -19.27 -9.95 32.32
CA GLU A 109 -20.30 -10.71 31.61
C GLU A 109 -21.43 -9.85 31.01
N ASP A 110 -21.92 -10.31 29.84
CA ASP A 110 -23.30 -10.38 29.31
C ASP A 110 -24.36 -9.30 29.62
N GLU A 111 -25.07 -8.83 28.58
CA GLU A 111 -26.43 -9.31 28.26
C GLU A 111 -27.02 -8.64 27.00
N ASP A 112 -27.79 -9.46 26.27
CA ASP A 112 -28.60 -9.22 25.09
C ASP A 112 -29.51 -7.96 25.13
N ASN A 113 -29.88 -7.41 23.95
CA ASN A 113 -31.18 -7.71 23.30
C ASN A 113 -31.67 -6.63 22.31
N ASN A 114 -32.23 -7.13 21.19
CA ASN A 114 -33.16 -6.54 20.20
C ASN A 114 -32.68 -5.41 19.27
N GLU A 115 -32.60 -5.65 17.95
CA GLU A 115 -33.72 -5.81 16.98
C GLU A 115 -34.59 -4.55 16.88
N ASP A 116 -34.41 -3.80 15.79
CA ASP A 116 -35.53 -3.32 14.99
C ASP A 116 -35.09 -3.11 13.52
N GLU A 117 -35.86 -3.76 12.66
CA GLU A 117 -35.88 -3.70 11.20
C GLU A 117 -36.42 -2.36 10.69
N ASP A 118 -36.00 -2.01 9.47
CA ASP A 118 -36.71 -1.27 8.40
C ASP A 118 -35.66 -0.42 7.67
N GLY A 119 -35.34 -0.61 6.40
CA GLY A 119 -36.17 -1.08 5.30
C GLY A 119 -36.05 -0.04 4.18
N GLU A 120 -35.69 -0.50 2.98
CA GLU A 120 -35.87 0.20 1.69
C GLU A 120 -34.94 1.42 1.46
N ASP A 121 -34.42 1.72 0.27
CA ASP A 121 -34.67 1.20 -1.06
C ASP A 121 -33.46 1.53 -1.97
N ASP A 122 -33.35 0.72 -3.00
CA ASP A 122 -32.38 0.76 -4.08
C ASP A 122 -32.77 1.88 -5.07
N GLU A 123 -32.02 2.98 -5.15
CA GLU A 123 -32.09 3.90 -6.30
C GLU A 123 -30.71 4.18 -6.91
N GLU A 124 -30.38 3.28 -7.83
CA GLU A 124 -29.52 3.47 -8.99
C GLU A 124 -29.93 4.75 -9.77
N VAL A 125 -29.26 5.89 -9.52
CA VAL A 125 -29.47 7.11 -10.32
C VAL A 125 -28.70 7.03 -11.63
N GLY A 126 -29.30 6.30 -12.58
CA GLY A 126 -28.93 6.28 -13.99
C GLY A 126 -29.22 7.60 -14.71
N TYR A 127 -28.21 8.10 -15.41
CA TYR A 127 -28.24 8.89 -16.64
C TYR A 127 -29.36 9.91 -16.86
N LEU A 128 -28.97 11.18 -16.72
CA LEU A 128 -29.61 12.35 -17.32
C LEU A 128 -29.94 12.13 -18.81
N ASN A 129 -31.23 12.00 -19.13
CA ASN A 129 -31.77 12.26 -20.46
C ASN A 129 -33.00 13.16 -20.32
N ALA A 130 -32.75 14.48 -20.25
CA ALA A 130 -33.79 15.50 -20.29
C ALA A 130 -33.75 16.21 -21.65
N THR A 131 -34.61 15.78 -22.56
CA THR A 131 -35.11 16.62 -23.65
C THR A 131 -36.16 17.57 -23.09
N GLN A 132 -35.75 18.78 -22.69
CA GLN A 132 -36.66 19.92 -22.67
C GLN A 132 -35.92 21.24 -22.87
N THR A 133 -36.14 21.79 -24.05
CA THR A 133 -35.76 23.12 -24.48
C THR A 133 -36.57 24.15 -23.70
N VAL A 134 -35.93 24.82 -22.74
CA VAL A 134 -36.38 26.12 -22.23
C VAL A 134 -35.19 27.06 -22.23
N ALA A 135 -35.23 28.04 -23.12
CA ALA A 135 -34.28 29.14 -23.16
C ALA A 135 -34.50 30.03 -21.94
N HIS A 136 -33.51 30.10 -21.05
CA HIS A 136 -33.37 31.18 -20.08
C HIS A 136 -31.89 31.45 -19.77
N ASP A 137 -31.49 32.67 -20.12
CA ASP A 137 -30.43 33.51 -19.60
C ASP A 137 -29.12 32.89 -19.06
N ALA A 138 -28.04 33.33 -19.72
CA ALA A 138 -26.66 33.03 -19.46
C ALA A 138 -26.19 33.46 -18.05
N TYR A 139 -26.37 32.59 -17.07
CA TYR A 139 -25.42 32.49 -15.97
C TYR A 139 -24.27 31.58 -16.42
N SER A 140 -23.19 32.20 -16.86
CA SER A 140 -21.88 31.57 -17.07
C SER A 140 -21.35 31.09 -15.71
N SER A 141 -21.92 30.02 -15.18
CA SER A 141 -21.39 29.31 -14.02
C SER A 141 -20.00 28.80 -14.38
N SER A 142 -18.99 29.31 -13.66
CA SER A 142 -17.59 28.98 -13.85
C SER A 142 -17.22 27.56 -13.39
N TYR A 143 -18.21 26.70 -13.15
CA TYR A 143 -18.02 25.40 -12.53
C TYR A 143 -17.10 24.51 -13.36
N ARG A 144 -16.01 24.06 -12.75
CA ARG A 144 -15.18 22.98 -13.30
C ARG A 144 -15.62 21.68 -12.62
N PRO A 145 -15.88 20.60 -13.38
CA PRO A 145 -16.16 19.31 -12.77
C PRO A 145 -14.95 18.86 -11.94
N LEU A 146 -15.21 18.22 -10.81
CA LEU A 146 -14.17 17.61 -9.97
C LEU A 146 -14.07 16.12 -10.32
N VAL A 147 -12.85 15.61 -10.39
CA VAL A 147 -12.57 14.18 -10.57
C VAL A 147 -11.86 13.68 -9.32
N TYR A 148 -12.44 12.65 -8.71
CA TYR A 148 -11.86 11.95 -7.58
C TYR A 148 -11.40 10.56 -8.03
N PRO A 149 -10.23 10.10 -7.57
CA PRO A 149 -9.82 8.72 -7.79
C PRO A 149 -10.76 7.76 -7.04
N SER A 150 -10.83 6.53 -7.52
CA SER A 150 -11.61 5.47 -6.87
C SER A 150 -11.10 5.19 -5.46
N GLY A 151 -12.02 5.05 -4.51
CA GLY A 151 -11.68 4.72 -3.12
C GLY A 151 -10.82 3.46 -2.98
N LYS A 152 -10.95 2.48 -3.90
CA LYS A 152 -10.21 1.20 -3.86
C LYS A 152 -8.69 1.36 -3.66
N TRP A 153 -8.10 2.48 -4.10
CA TRP A 153 -6.66 2.70 -3.95
C TRP A 153 -6.22 2.87 -2.50
N HIS A 154 -7.12 3.19 -1.56
CA HIS A 154 -6.77 3.31 -0.13
C HIS A 154 -6.12 2.05 0.45
N HIS A 155 -6.36 0.89 -0.15
CA HIS A 155 -5.73 -0.37 0.25
C HIS A 155 -4.27 -0.50 -0.20
N VAL A 156 -3.80 0.27 -1.19
CA VAL A 156 -2.45 0.13 -1.77
C VAL A 156 -1.34 0.13 -0.71
N PRO A 157 -1.28 1.12 0.20
CA PRO A 157 -0.22 1.18 1.21
C PRO A 157 -0.21 -0.02 2.17
N GLU A 158 -1.33 -0.75 2.26
CA GLU A 158 -1.45 -1.91 3.12
C GLU A 158 -0.68 -3.13 2.60
N PHE A 159 -0.60 -3.31 1.28
CA PHE A 159 0.03 -4.48 0.68
C PHE A 159 1.29 -4.14 -0.14
N ILE A 160 1.48 -2.91 -0.60
CA ILE A 160 2.71 -2.49 -1.30
C ILE A 160 3.10 -1.05 -0.98
N SER A 161 4.39 -0.83 -0.67
CA SER A 161 4.92 0.50 -0.33
C SER A 161 6.41 0.62 -0.63
N LEU A 162 6.91 1.86 -0.65
CA LEU A 162 8.34 2.16 -0.67
C LEU A 162 8.76 2.75 0.67
N THR A 163 10.01 2.52 1.07
CA THR A 163 10.55 3.07 2.33
C THR A 163 11.12 4.48 2.21
N HIS A 164 11.38 4.96 1.00
CA HIS A 164 12.02 6.25 0.76
C HIS A 164 11.30 7.03 -0.34
N PHE A 165 11.40 8.35 -0.27
CA PHE A 165 11.04 9.23 -1.39
C PHE A 165 12.22 9.41 -2.35
N PRO A 166 11.96 9.49 -3.67
CA PRO A 166 12.99 9.92 -4.61
C PRO A 166 13.38 11.38 -4.30
N PRO A 167 14.62 11.77 -4.59
CA PRO A 167 15.01 13.17 -4.48
C PRO A 167 14.10 14.08 -5.32
N PRO A 168 13.87 15.34 -4.91
CA PRO A 168 12.93 16.24 -5.56
C PRO A 168 13.17 16.40 -7.07
N LEU A 169 12.10 16.58 -7.83
CA LEU A 169 12.18 16.69 -9.28
C LEU A 169 13.10 17.84 -9.72
N GLU A 170 13.10 18.96 -8.99
CA GLU A 170 13.93 20.13 -9.26
C GLU A 170 15.42 19.76 -9.25
N LEU A 171 15.81 18.91 -8.30
CA LEU A 171 17.17 18.38 -8.22
C LEU A 171 17.46 17.49 -9.45
N LEU A 172 16.53 16.57 -9.77
CA LEU A 172 16.66 15.67 -10.90
C LEU A 172 16.72 16.40 -12.26
N LEU A 173 16.14 17.60 -12.37
CA LEU A 173 16.14 18.42 -13.58
C LEU A 173 17.38 19.32 -13.71
N THR A 174 18.23 19.42 -12.67
CA THR A 174 19.38 20.33 -12.65
C THR A 174 20.48 19.93 -13.65
N SER A 175 20.85 18.64 -13.71
CA SER A 175 21.81 18.13 -14.70
C SER A 175 21.65 16.62 -14.93
N ARG A 176 22.07 16.14 -16.11
CA ARG A 176 22.00 14.70 -16.45
C ARG A 176 22.83 13.83 -15.50
N GLN A 177 24.02 14.29 -15.14
CA GLN A 177 24.91 13.54 -14.26
C GLN A 177 24.30 13.41 -12.85
N LEU A 178 23.76 14.52 -12.34
CA LEU A 178 23.12 14.54 -11.03
C LEU A 178 21.84 13.70 -11.01
N ASN A 179 21.05 13.73 -12.09
CA ASN A 179 19.89 12.85 -12.26
C ASN A 179 20.26 11.36 -12.12
N ILE A 180 21.32 10.94 -12.82
CA ILE A 180 21.80 9.54 -12.80
C ILE A 180 22.27 9.17 -11.40
N GLU A 181 23.06 10.04 -10.76
CA GLU A 181 23.60 9.78 -9.42
C GLU A 181 22.50 9.72 -8.36
N ALA A 182 21.59 10.70 -8.34
CA ALA A 182 20.47 10.75 -7.40
C ALA A 182 19.54 9.55 -7.55
N LYS A 183 19.24 9.11 -8.79
CA LYS A 183 18.47 7.88 -9.03
C LYS A 183 19.22 6.64 -8.55
N ASN A 184 20.51 6.54 -8.84
CA ASN A 184 21.33 5.41 -8.39
C ASN A 184 21.40 5.33 -6.87
N TRP A 185 21.53 6.46 -6.19
CA TRP A 185 21.46 6.56 -4.74
C TRP A 185 20.07 6.12 -4.24
N PHE A 186 18.99 6.66 -4.81
CA PHE A 186 17.62 6.33 -4.40
C PHE A 186 17.35 4.84 -4.49
N TYR A 187 17.64 4.20 -5.62
CA TYR A 187 17.43 2.77 -5.80
C TYR A 187 18.39 1.89 -4.99
N ASN A 188 19.49 2.45 -4.48
CA ASN A 188 20.36 1.76 -3.52
C ASN A 188 19.76 1.76 -2.10
N VAL A 189 19.02 2.78 -1.70
CA VAL A 189 18.48 2.90 -0.33
C VAL A 189 17.02 2.47 -0.22
N ALA A 190 16.23 2.71 -1.26
CA ALA A 190 14.81 2.38 -1.30
C ALA A 190 14.58 0.86 -1.24
N VAL A 191 13.62 0.46 -0.41
CA VAL A 191 13.16 -0.91 -0.27
C VAL A 191 11.69 -0.95 -0.68
N LEU A 192 11.35 -1.88 -1.57
CA LEU A 192 9.97 -2.19 -1.89
C LEU A 192 9.42 -3.17 -0.85
N ARG A 193 8.44 -2.73 -0.07
CA ARG A 193 7.75 -3.58 0.92
C ARG A 193 6.51 -4.17 0.30
N ILE A 194 6.36 -5.49 0.40
CA ILE A 194 5.17 -6.22 -0.03
C ILE A 194 4.65 -7.03 1.16
N ASN A 195 3.40 -6.79 1.56
CA ASN A 195 2.72 -7.58 2.58
C ASN A 195 1.77 -8.57 1.91
N VAL A 196 2.14 -9.85 1.94
CA VAL A 196 1.47 -10.90 1.17
C VAL A 196 0.12 -11.27 1.80
N THR A 197 0.05 -11.31 3.13
CA THR A 197 -1.12 -11.82 3.85
C THR A 197 -2.12 -10.74 4.24
N ARG A 198 -1.75 -9.46 4.14
CA ARG A 198 -2.67 -8.36 4.46
C ARG A 198 -3.80 -8.25 3.45
N LYS A 199 -5.01 -7.95 3.95
CA LYS A 199 -6.22 -7.78 3.12
C LYS A 199 -6.43 -8.98 2.18
N ILE A 200 -6.37 -10.20 2.74
CA ILE A 200 -6.36 -11.45 1.97
C ILE A 200 -7.62 -11.65 1.09
N ALA A 201 -8.75 -11.09 1.53
CA ALA A 201 -10.00 -11.05 0.76
C ALA A 201 -9.83 -10.39 -0.62
N HIS A 202 -9.05 -9.32 -0.72
CA HIS A 202 -8.89 -8.53 -1.95
C HIS A 202 -7.80 -9.09 -2.88
N THR A 203 -7.81 -10.41 -3.14
CA THR A 203 -6.77 -11.07 -3.95
C THR A 203 -6.74 -10.59 -5.41
N SER A 204 -7.90 -10.38 -6.04
CA SER A 204 -7.98 -9.83 -7.40
C SER A 204 -7.38 -8.42 -7.49
N PHE A 205 -7.68 -7.57 -6.50
CA PHE A 205 -7.13 -6.22 -6.43
C PHE A 205 -5.62 -6.24 -6.16
N PHE A 206 -5.15 -7.10 -5.25
CA PHE A 206 -3.73 -7.31 -4.97
C PHE A 206 -2.96 -7.65 -6.25
N GLU A 207 -3.46 -8.60 -7.04
CA GLU A 207 -2.85 -8.99 -8.32
C GLU A 207 -2.88 -7.84 -9.34
N LEU A 208 -3.99 -7.11 -9.43
CA LEU A 208 -4.11 -5.94 -10.31
C LEU A 208 -3.07 -4.88 -9.98
N VAL A 209 -2.89 -4.56 -8.70
CA VAL A 209 -1.99 -3.47 -8.29
C VAL A 209 -0.53 -3.84 -8.55
N LEU A 210 -0.11 -5.03 -8.14
CA LEU A 210 1.24 -5.53 -8.40
C LEU A 210 1.50 -5.72 -9.91
N GLY A 211 0.51 -6.20 -10.66
CA GLY A 211 0.58 -6.33 -12.13
C GLY A 211 0.78 -4.99 -12.82
N LYS A 212 -0.05 -3.99 -12.50
CA LYS A 212 0.10 -2.62 -13.00
C LYS A 212 1.47 -2.03 -12.73
N ILE A 213 1.98 -2.19 -11.50
CA ILE A 213 3.34 -1.76 -11.16
C ILE A 213 4.36 -2.48 -12.03
N ALA A 214 4.29 -3.80 -12.22
CA ALA A 214 5.28 -4.53 -13.02
C ALA A 214 5.23 -4.21 -14.51
N ASP A 215 4.06 -3.87 -15.06
CA ASP A 215 3.83 -3.59 -16.48
C ASP A 215 4.06 -2.13 -16.87
N ALA A 216 4.08 -1.20 -15.90
CA ALA A 216 4.27 0.21 -16.18
C ALA A 216 5.59 0.50 -16.91
N THR A 217 5.51 1.35 -17.96
CA THR A 217 6.68 1.73 -18.77
C THR A 217 7.76 2.43 -17.95
N PHE A 218 7.36 3.16 -16.91
CA PHE A 218 8.25 3.82 -15.96
C PHE A 218 8.03 3.27 -14.54
N SER A 219 8.08 1.94 -14.43
CA SER A 219 7.91 1.26 -13.15
C SER A 219 9.12 1.38 -12.23
N PRO A 220 8.92 1.59 -10.91
CA PRO A 220 9.99 1.43 -9.92
C PRO A 220 10.57 0.00 -9.91
N MET A 221 9.82 -1.02 -10.36
CA MET A 221 10.28 -2.42 -10.43
C MET A 221 11.50 -2.62 -11.33
N ARG A 222 11.71 -1.75 -12.32
CA ARG A 222 12.84 -1.89 -13.25
C ARG A 222 14.19 -1.68 -12.57
N ASN A 223 14.22 -0.82 -11.55
CA ASN A 223 15.46 -0.39 -10.91
C ASN A 223 15.51 -0.69 -9.42
N ILE A 224 14.45 -1.27 -8.85
CA ILE A 224 14.46 -1.64 -7.43
C ILE A 224 15.52 -2.70 -7.17
N ARG A 225 16.37 -2.45 -6.16
CA ARG A 225 17.48 -3.35 -5.79
C ARG A 225 17.18 -4.18 -4.55
N LYS A 226 16.22 -3.74 -3.73
CA LYS A 226 15.88 -4.36 -2.45
C LYS A 226 14.37 -4.53 -2.32
N ALA A 227 13.94 -5.72 -1.93
CA ALA A 227 12.56 -5.99 -1.57
C ALA A 227 12.48 -6.59 -0.16
N GLU A 228 11.45 -6.21 0.58
CA GLU A 228 11.05 -6.84 1.85
C GLU A 228 9.69 -7.47 1.63
N VAL A 229 9.57 -8.78 1.87
CA VAL A 229 8.32 -9.54 1.69
C VAL A 229 7.87 -10.08 3.04
N LYS A 230 6.73 -9.59 3.52
CA LYS A 230 6.19 -9.97 4.83
C LYS A 230 5.04 -10.98 4.68
N PHE A 231 5.15 -12.07 5.44
CA PHE A 231 4.13 -13.07 5.64
C PHE A 231 3.76 -13.08 7.11
N VAL A 232 2.48 -12.91 7.42
CA VAL A 232 1.97 -13.04 8.79
C VAL A 232 0.88 -14.09 8.80
N TRP A 233 1.11 -15.13 9.60
CA TRP A 233 0.32 -16.34 9.64
C TRP A 233 -0.05 -16.73 11.06
N ASP A 234 -1.06 -17.58 11.17
CA ASP A 234 -1.55 -18.10 12.44
C ASP A 234 -1.93 -19.58 12.28
N SER A 235 -0.91 -20.42 12.15
CA SER A 235 -1.11 -21.86 11.99
C SER A 235 -1.92 -22.49 13.12
N ILE A 236 -1.78 -22.04 14.37
CA ILE A 236 -2.57 -22.58 15.49
C ILE A 236 -4.06 -22.33 15.23
N TRP A 237 -4.45 -21.07 15.01
CA TRP A 237 -5.86 -20.73 14.82
C TRP A 237 -6.45 -21.43 13.60
N ILE A 238 -5.74 -21.40 12.46
CA ILE A 238 -6.20 -22.00 11.19
C ILE A 238 -6.47 -23.50 11.36
N ARG A 239 -5.63 -24.22 12.10
CA ARG A 239 -5.80 -25.67 12.33
C ARG A 239 -6.87 -25.98 13.37
N THR A 240 -7.14 -25.06 14.29
CA THR A 240 -8.19 -25.23 15.30
C THR A 240 -9.59 -24.84 14.82
N ASP A 241 -9.69 -24.23 13.63
CA ASP A 241 -10.99 -23.88 13.03
C ASP A 241 -11.86 -25.13 12.84
N THR A 242 -13.02 -25.13 13.48
CA THR A 242 -13.95 -26.27 13.46
C THR A 242 -14.70 -26.41 12.14
N THR A 243 -14.74 -25.36 11.31
CA THR A 243 -15.43 -25.42 10.02
C THR A 243 -14.60 -26.14 8.95
N GLY A 244 -13.28 -26.23 9.13
CA GLY A 244 -12.33 -26.74 8.15
C GLY A 244 -12.15 -25.84 6.92
N LEU A 245 -12.85 -24.70 6.87
CA LEU A 245 -12.74 -23.76 5.76
C LEU A 245 -11.43 -22.99 5.83
N ALA A 246 -10.96 -22.64 7.03
CA ALA A 246 -9.71 -21.91 7.20
C ALA A 246 -8.52 -22.69 6.59
N GLU A 247 -8.42 -23.98 6.93
CA GLU A 247 -7.35 -24.86 6.44
C GLU A 247 -7.45 -25.13 4.93
N ALA A 248 -8.65 -25.13 4.36
CA ALA A 248 -8.84 -25.32 2.92
C ALA A 248 -8.53 -24.05 2.10
N VAL A 249 -8.94 -22.87 2.59
CA VAL A 249 -8.92 -21.63 1.80
C VAL A 249 -7.62 -20.87 1.97
N PHE A 250 -7.17 -20.66 3.20
CA PHE A 250 -6.06 -19.75 3.47
C PHE A 250 -4.71 -20.24 2.90
N PRO A 251 -4.30 -21.51 3.08
CA PRO A 251 -3.07 -22.01 2.46
C PRO A 251 -3.04 -21.86 0.93
N ALA A 252 -4.19 -22.06 0.27
CA ALA A 252 -4.31 -21.88 -1.18
C ALA A 252 -4.12 -20.41 -1.59
N LEU A 253 -4.78 -19.47 -0.90
CA LEU A 253 -4.62 -18.03 -1.15
C LEU A 253 -3.20 -17.54 -0.86
N LEU A 254 -2.59 -18.02 0.23
CA LEU A 254 -1.21 -17.73 0.60
C LEU A 254 -0.26 -18.17 -0.52
N GLN A 255 -0.40 -19.40 -1.00
CA GLN A 255 0.43 -19.94 -2.06
C GLN A 255 0.23 -19.17 -3.38
N GLN A 256 -1.01 -18.85 -3.74
CA GLN A 256 -1.32 -18.05 -4.93
C GLN A 256 -0.61 -16.68 -4.87
N ARG A 257 -0.78 -15.95 -3.76
CA ARG A 257 -0.16 -14.63 -3.60
C ARG A 257 1.36 -14.70 -3.57
N ALA A 258 1.93 -15.70 -2.89
CA ALA A 258 3.38 -15.90 -2.85
C ALA A 258 3.96 -16.15 -4.26
N ILE A 259 3.30 -17.00 -5.06
CA ILE A 259 3.66 -17.25 -6.46
C ILE A 259 3.55 -15.96 -7.28
N PHE A 260 2.51 -15.17 -7.06
CA PHE A 260 2.33 -13.90 -7.77
C PHE A 260 3.46 -12.92 -7.45
N VAL A 261 3.77 -12.71 -6.16
CA VAL A 261 4.87 -11.86 -5.72
C VAL A 261 6.21 -12.33 -6.29
N TYR A 262 6.48 -13.64 -6.25
CA TYR A 262 7.66 -14.21 -6.90
C TYR A 262 7.74 -13.84 -8.39
N LYS A 263 6.65 -14.00 -9.15
CA LYS A 263 6.62 -13.64 -10.58
C LYS A 263 6.93 -12.17 -10.79
N ILE A 264 6.40 -11.29 -9.95
CA ILE A 264 6.62 -9.85 -10.03
C ILE A 264 8.09 -9.50 -9.72
N LEU A 265 8.66 -10.07 -8.66
CA LEU A 265 10.07 -9.87 -8.31
C LEU A 265 11.03 -10.47 -9.35
N SER A 266 10.66 -11.58 -10.02
CA SER A 266 11.49 -12.19 -11.07
C SER A 266 11.67 -11.28 -12.31
N ARG A 267 10.80 -10.26 -12.46
CA ARG A 267 10.89 -9.25 -13.54
C ARG A 267 11.77 -8.06 -13.17
N ALA A 268 12.19 -7.94 -11.90
CA ALA A 268 13.07 -6.87 -11.45
C ALA A 268 14.53 -7.21 -11.77
N HIS A 269 15.02 -6.74 -12.93
CA HIS A 269 16.36 -7.07 -13.42
C HIS A 269 17.50 -6.59 -12.52
N ASP A 270 17.29 -5.48 -11.79
CA ASP A 270 18.28 -4.89 -10.90
C ASP A 270 18.15 -5.39 -9.44
N LEU A 271 17.27 -6.37 -9.16
CA LEU A 271 17.03 -6.88 -7.81
C LEU A 271 18.27 -7.59 -7.27
N GLN A 272 18.75 -7.17 -6.10
CA GLN A 272 19.98 -7.67 -5.48
C GLN A 272 19.71 -8.37 -4.14
N LYS A 273 18.73 -7.89 -3.37
CA LYS A 273 18.40 -8.41 -2.03
C LYS A 273 16.89 -8.58 -1.87
N VAL A 274 16.48 -9.71 -1.31
CA VAL A 274 15.11 -9.97 -0.87
C VAL A 274 15.14 -10.44 0.57
N ASP A 275 14.56 -9.65 1.47
CA ASP A 275 14.40 -9.98 2.88
C ASP A 275 12.98 -10.47 3.11
N ILE A 276 12.83 -11.72 3.51
CA ILE A 276 11.54 -12.35 3.78
C ILE A 276 11.33 -12.39 5.28
N LYS A 277 10.26 -11.77 5.77
CA LYS A 277 9.84 -11.84 7.17
C LYS A 277 8.69 -12.80 7.30
N TRP A 278 8.91 -13.90 8.00
CA TRP A 278 7.92 -14.94 8.26
C TRP A 278 7.47 -14.90 9.71
N TYR A 279 6.25 -14.44 9.95
CA TYR A 279 5.61 -14.47 11.27
C TYR A 279 4.60 -15.62 11.33
N ASP A 280 4.69 -16.46 12.35
CA ASP A 280 3.72 -17.53 12.61
C ASP A 280 3.49 -17.73 14.11
N SER A 281 2.31 -18.23 14.45
CA SER A 281 1.93 -18.61 15.81
C SER A 281 2.69 -19.83 16.36
N VAL A 282 3.24 -20.70 15.52
CA VAL A 282 3.88 -21.96 15.97
C VAL A 282 5.05 -22.39 15.09
N GLN A 283 6.06 -22.99 15.72
CA GLN A 283 7.21 -23.60 15.08
C GLN A 283 7.17 -25.13 15.19
N ASP A 284 6.40 -25.78 14.32
CA ASP A 284 6.32 -27.24 14.23
C ASP A 284 6.58 -27.75 12.81
N ASN A 285 6.54 -29.08 12.62
CA ASN A 285 6.84 -29.69 11.34
C ASN A 285 5.85 -29.27 10.24
N GLU A 286 4.58 -29.08 10.58
CA GLU A 286 3.55 -28.68 9.62
C GLU A 286 3.71 -27.22 9.20
N SER A 287 3.99 -26.30 10.14
CA SER A 287 4.24 -24.89 9.82
C SER A 287 5.55 -24.71 9.05
N ALA A 288 6.58 -25.48 9.41
CA ALA A 288 7.83 -25.52 8.67
C ALA A 288 7.63 -26.02 7.23
N ASN A 289 6.83 -27.08 7.01
CA ASN A 289 6.52 -27.58 5.68
C ASN A 289 5.75 -26.55 4.85
N LEU A 290 4.71 -25.93 5.42
CA LEU A 290 3.94 -24.87 4.75
C LEU A 290 4.86 -23.72 4.30
N LYS A 291 5.70 -23.21 5.21
CA LYS A 291 6.69 -22.17 4.89
C LYS A 291 7.60 -22.60 3.74
N MET A 292 8.15 -23.81 3.80
CA MET A 292 9.02 -24.32 2.74
C MET A 292 8.30 -24.39 1.39
N GLU A 293 7.04 -24.83 1.36
CA GLU A 293 6.25 -24.87 0.13
C GLU A 293 5.92 -23.49 -0.44
N VAL A 294 5.62 -22.53 0.42
CA VAL A 294 5.30 -21.14 0.05
C VAL A 294 6.55 -20.43 -0.48
N LEU A 295 7.70 -20.63 0.18
CA LEU A 295 8.94 -19.93 -0.13
C LEU A 295 9.80 -20.63 -1.20
N LYS A 296 9.46 -21.84 -1.63
CA LYS A 296 10.27 -22.67 -2.54
C LYS A 296 10.76 -21.94 -3.79
N HIS A 297 9.93 -21.07 -4.38
CA HIS A 297 10.28 -20.36 -5.61
C HIS A 297 11.17 -19.14 -5.35
N PHE A 298 11.13 -18.54 -4.16
CA PHE A 298 11.94 -17.34 -3.88
C PHE A 298 13.44 -17.63 -3.98
N GLN A 299 13.85 -18.86 -3.64
CA GLN A 299 15.25 -19.30 -3.76
C GLN A 299 15.80 -19.29 -5.20
N THR A 300 14.93 -19.24 -6.22
CA THR A 300 15.35 -19.18 -7.63
C THR A 300 15.47 -17.77 -8.17
N LEU A 301 15.22 -16.74 -7.34
CA LEU A 301 15.42 -15.35 -7.73
C LEU A 301 16.91 -15.06 -7.96
N ALA A 302 17.23 -14.18 -8.91
CA ALA A 302 18.59 -13.71 -9.18
C ALA A 302 19.07 -12.68 -8.14
N ALA A 303 18.75 -12.89 -6.87
CA ALA A 303 19.00 -11.99 -5.75
C ALA A 303 19.40 -12.79 -4.50
N THR A 304 20.06 -12.14 -3.55
CA THR A 304 20.33 -12.73 -2.23
C THR A 304 19.04 -12.75 -1.43
N VAL A 305 18.54 -13.95 -1.12
CA VAL A 305 17.32 -14.14 -0.32
C VAL A 305 17.70 -14.46 1.12
N GLN A 306 17.18 -13.67 2.06
CA GLN A 306 17.31 -13.89 3.50
C GLN A 306 15.92 -14.13 4.08
N VAL A 307 15.81 -15.08 5.00
CA VAL A 307 14.55 -15.39 5.69
C VAL A 307 14.76 -15.13 7.17
N GLU A 308 13.96 -14.23 7.72
CA GLU A 308 13.86 -13.90 9.14
C GLU A 308 12.57 -14.53 9.68
N GLU A 309 12.70 -15.35 10.71
CA GLU A 309 11.60 -16.12 11.28
C GLU A 309 11.23 -15.56 12.65
N HIS A 310 9.93 -15.32 12.83
CA HIS A 310 9.36 -14.79 14.06
C HIS A 310 8.22 -15.71 14.49
N TYR A 311 8.41 -16.42 15.59
CA TYR A 311 7.39 -17.30 16.17
C TYR A 311 6.92 -16.75 17.51
N LEU A 312 5.65 -16.97 17.83
CA LEU A 312 5.18 -16.76 19.19
C LEU A 312 5.79 -17.80 20.13
N ALA A 313 5.87 -17.44 21.42
CA ALA A 313 6.22 -18.40 22.45
C ALA A 313 5.24 -19.60 22.45
N PRO A 314 5.67 -20.80 22.87
CA PRO A 314 4.78 -21.96 22.99
C PRO A 314 3.53 -21.61 23.79
N ASP A 315 2.35 -22.01 23.29
CA ASP A 315 1.03 -21.76 23.87
C ASP A 315 0.59 -20.29 23.97
N ALA A 316 1.42 -19.34 23.53
CA ALA A 316 1.05 -17.94 23.47
C ALA A 316 0.03 -17.69 22.36
N LYS A 317 -0.98 -16.88 22.68
CA LYS A 317 -1.94 -16.37 21.70
C LYS A 317 -1.53 -14.98 21.25
N PRO A 318 -1.68 -14.65 19.96
CA PRO A 318 -1.41 -13.30 19.49
C PRO A 318 -2.36 -12.30 20.17
N LYS A 319 -1.77 -11.27 20.79
CA LYS A 319 -2.52 -10.14 21.36
C LYS A 319 -3.30 -9.42 20.27
N LYS A 320 -4.51 -8.95 20.56
CA LYS A 320 -5.40 -8.28 19.57
C LYS A 320 -4.71 -7.16 18.77
N HIS A 321 -3.84 -6.41 19.43
CA HIS A 321 -3.12 -5.28 18.85
C HIS A 321 -1.78 -5.64 18.20
N SER A 322 -1.30 -6.89 18.34
CA SER A 322 -0.06 -7.32 17.68
C SER A 322 -0.26 -7.50 16.18
N ILE A 323 0.84 -7.58 15.43
CA ILE A 323 0.82 -7.82 13.97
C ILE A 323 0.03 -9.10 13.63
N ALA A 324 0.27 -10.16 14.40
CA ALA A 324 -0.40 -11.45 14.26
C ALA A 324 -1.87 -11.39 14.68
N GLY A 325 -2.21 -10.68 15.77
CA GLY A 325 -3.60 -10.54 16.22
C GLY A 325 -4.45 -9.72 15.25
N LYS A 326 -3.92 -8.59 14.77
CA LYS A 326 -4.52 -7.79 13.69
C LYS A 326 -4.77 -8.65 12.43
N ARG A 327 -3.89 -9.61 12.11
CA ARG A 327 -4.10 -10.53 10.98
C ARG A 327 -5.14 -11.62 11.25
N ARG A 328 -5.15 -12.21 12.45
CA ARG A 328 -6.19 -13.18 12.84
C ARG A 328 -7.58 -12.58 12.67
N LEU A 329 -7.80 -11.37 13.17
CA LEU A 329 -9.08 -10.67 13.03
C LEU A 329 -9.48 -10.45 11.55
N GLU A 330 -8.52 -10.11 10.68
CA GLU A 330 -8.79 -9.98 9.24
C GLU A 330 -9.20 -11.32 8.61
N PHE A 331 -8.60 -12.43 9.04
CA PHE A 331 -8.95 -13.77 8.56
C PHE A 331 -10.31 -14.23 9.06
N GLU A 332 -10.60 -14.00 10.35
CA GLU A 332 -11.91 -14.28 10.94
C GLU A 332 -13.03 -13.52 10.21
N SER A 333 -12.86 -12.21 10.00
CA SER A 333 -13.80 -11.38 9.25
C SER A 333 -14.05 -11.93 7.84
N PHE A 334 -12.99 -12.32 7.12
CA PHE A 334 -13.13 -12.88 5.78
C PHE A 334 -13.89 -14.21 5.76
N LEU A 335 -13.65 -15.10 6.72
CA LEU A 335 -14.40 -16.35 6.81
C LEU A 335 -15.87 -16.11 7.14
N SER A 336 -16.16 -15.18 8.05
CA SER A 336 -17.53 -14.77 8.36
C SER A 336 -18.26 -14.30 7.12
N ASP A 337 -17.65 -13.41 6.33
CA ASP A 337 -18.24 -12.89 5.08
C ASP A 337 -18.50 -14.01 4.05
N LEU A 338 -17.55 -14.94 3.92
CA LEU A 338 -17.65 -16.09 3.03
C LEU A 338 -18.81 -17.02 3.42
N MET A 339 -19.00 -17.26 4.72
CA MET A 339 -20.10 -18.09 5.23
C MET A 339 -21.47 -17.43 5.09
N LEU A 340 -21.53 -16.10 5.18
CA LEU A 340 -22.76 -15.32 5.00
C LEU A 340 -23.11 -15.08 3.52
N GLY A 341 -22.23 -15.47 2.58
CA GLY A 341 -22.47 -15.33 1.15
C GLY A 341 -22.33 -13.89 0.64
N HIS A 342 -21.66 -13.01 1.38
CA HIS A 342 -21.34 -11.69 0.91
C HIS A 342 -20.15 -11.76 -0.07
N PRO A 343 -20.30 -11.31 -1.34
CA PRO A 343 -19.17 -11.26 -2.26
C PRO A 343 -18.20 -10.14 -1.83
N SER A 344 -16.94 -10.53 -1.63
CA SER A 344 -15.78 -9.66 -1.34
C SER A 344 -15.23 -8.93 -2.57
#